data_AF-A0A956Z326-F1
#
_entry.id   AF-A0A956Z326-F1
#
_cell.length_a   1.000
_cell.length_b   1.000
_cell.length_c   1.000
_cell.angle_alpha   90.00
_cell.angle_beta   90.00
_cell.angle_gamma   90.00
#
_symmetry.space_group_name_H-M   'P 1'
#
loop_
_entity.id
_entity.type
_entity.pdbx_description
1 polymer ?
#
loop_
_entity_poly.entity_id
_entity_poly.type
_entity_poly.pdbx_seq_one_letter_code
_entity_poly.pdbx_strand_id
1 'polypeptide(L)'
;HKLRVVEVPITIRYLDKPKRSLLAHGWTVLNGLLRLVAQHRPLLFFGLPGFVLLVIGLILGLQVVDAYNRFEALAVGTALIVVILLLGGVFFLFTGIILHALRILMDEIKANLER
;
A
#
# COMPACT_ATOMS: atom_id res chain seq x y z
N HIS A 1 24.29 2.89 -31.78
CA HIS A 1 22.96 3.25 -32.30
C HIS A 1 22.33 4.35 -31.44
N LYS A 2 22.12 5.56 -31.97
CA LYS A 2 21.45 6.70 -31.29
C LYS A 2 20.06 6.90 -31.90
N LEU A 3 19.07 6.14 -31.44
CA LEU A 3 17.69 6.29 -31.91
C LEU A 3 16.95 7.30 -31.02
N ARG A 4 16.08 8.10 -31.65
CA ARG A 4 15.23 9.09 -30.97
C ARG A 4 13.78 8.69 -31.16
N VAL A 5 13.06 8.50 -30.07
CA VAL A 5 11.61 8.21 -30.07
C VAL A 5 10.87 9.53 -29.94
N VAL A 6 9.82 9.71 -30.73
CA VAL A 6 8.91 10.85 -30.62
C VAL A 6 7.48 10.32 -30.65
N GLU A 7 6.62 10.81 -29.76
CA GLU A 7 5.20 10.50 -29.79
C GLU A 7 4.49 11.47 -30.74
N VAL A 8 3.66 10.94 -31.64
CA VAL A 8 2.84 11.75 -32.56
C VAL A 8 1.38 11.60 -32.14
N PRO A 9 0.65 12.71 -31.92
CA PRO A 9 -0.73 12.64 -31.49
C PRO A 9 -1.62 12.04 -32.58
N ILE A 10 -2.46 11.07 -32.19
CA ILE A 10 -3.47 10.45 -33.04
C ILE A 10 -4.82 10.45 -32.32
N THR A 11 -5.92 10.57 -33.07
CA THR A 11 -7.28 10.49 -32.54
C THR A 11 -7.92 9.18 -32.98
N ILE A 12 -8.13 8.25 -32.04
CA ILE A 12 -8.78 6.97 -32.29
C ILE A 12 -10.17 6.97 -31.63
N ARG A 13 -11.18 6.48 -32.35
CA ARG A 13 -12.49 6.13 -31.79
C ARG A 13 -12.66 4.61 -31.82
N TYR A 14 -12.84 4.00 -30.65
CA TYR A 14 -13.09 2.57 -30.52
C TYR A 14 -14.60 2.32 -30.59
N LEU A 15 -15.10 1.98 -31.78
CA LEU A 15 -16.52 1.67 -32.01
C LEU A 15 -16.85 0.19 -31.76
N ASP A 16 -15.83 -0.66 -31.67
CA ASP A 16 -15.98 -2.10 -31.53
C ASP A 16 -16.27 -2.56 -30.09
N LYS A 17 -16.81 -3.78 -29.96
CA LYS A 17 -17.03 -4.42 -28.66
C LYS A 17 -15.70 -4.63 -27.90
N PRO A 18 -15.71 -4.61 -26.56
CA PRO A 18 -14.51 -4.81 -25.76
C PRO A 18 -13.79 -6.12 -26.10
N LYS A 19 -12.52 -6.03 -26.50
CA LYS A 19 -11.70 -7.19 -26.90
C LYS A 19 -11.36 -8.15 -25.75
N ARG A 20 -11.46 -7.68 -24.51
CA ARG A 20 -11.22 -8.46 -23.28
C ARG A 20 -12.30 -8.12 -22.26
N SER A 21 -12.57 -9.07 -21.35
CA SER A 21 -13.43 -8.79 -20.22
C SER A 21 -12.79 -7.73 -19.32
N LEU A 22 -13.61 -6.79 -18.85
CA LEU A 22 -13.18 -5.70 -17.98
C LEU A 22 -12.49 -6.22 -16.71
N LEU A 23 -13.01 -7.32 -16.15
CA LEU A 23 -12.47 -7.97 -14.97
C LEU A 23 -11.08 -8.58 -15.21
N ALA A 24 -10.89 -9.31 -16.32
CA ALA A 24 -9.58 -9.92 -16.62
C ALA A 24 -8.52 -8.85 -16.93
N HIS A 25 -8.93 -7.76 -17.59
CA HIS A 25 -8.03 -6.64 -17.81
C HIS A 25 -7.66 -5.94 -16.51
N GLY A 26 -8.66 -5.68 -15.64
CA GLY A 26 -8.44 -5.13 -14.30
C GLY A 26 -7.48 -5.97 -13.46
N TRP A 27 -7.59 -7.30 -13.50
CA TRP A 27 -6.64 -8.18 -12.81
C TRP A 27 -5.20 -8.06 -13.32
N THR A 28 -5.03 -7.88 -14.63
CA THR A 28 -3.72 -7.65 -15.25
C THR A 28 -3.11 -6.33 -14.76
N VAL A 29 -3.92 -5.28 -14.69
CA VAL A 29 -3.50 -3.96 -14.19
C VAL A 29 -3.13 -4.02 -12.71
N LEU A 30 -3.96 -4.69 -11.88
CA LEU A 30 -3.69 -4.89 -10.46
C LEU A 30 -2.37 -5.63 -10.23
N ASN A 31 -2.13 -6.72 -10.95
CA ASN A 31 -0.86 -7.45 -10.89
C ASN A 31 0.33 -6.57 -11.30
N GLY A 32 0.16 -5.73 -12.32
CA GLY A 32 1.16 -4.74 -12.71
C GLY A 32 1.48 -3.75 -11.59
N LEU A 33 0.44 -3.24 -10.91
CA LEU A 33 0.57 -2.32 -9.78
C LEU A 33 1.30 -2.98 -8.60
N LEU A 34 0.90 -4.20 -8.22
CA LEU A 34 1.55 -4.97 -7.14
C LEU A 34 3.03 -5.22 -7.45
N ARG A 35 3.35 -5.57 -8.70
CA ARG A 35 4.74 -5.76 -9.14
C ARG A 35 5.54 -4.47 -9.08
N LEU A 36 4.94 -3.35 -9.48
CA LEU A 36 5.58 -2.03 -9.41
C LEU A 36 5.87 -1.62 -7.96
N VAL A 37 4.90 -1.82 -7.06
CA VAL A 37 5.02 -1.57 -5.62
C VAL A 37 6.15 -2.42 -5.01
N ALA A 38 6.19 -3.71 -5.34
CA ALA A 38 7.23 -4.62 -4.87
C ALA A 38 8.63 -4.21 -5.36
N GLN A 39 8.74 -3.71 -6.60
CA GLN A 39 10.02 -3.40 -7.22
C GLN A 39 10.61 -2.04 -6.83
N HIS A 40 9.79 -1.01 -6.61
CA HIS A 40 10.35 0.35 -6.46
C HIS A 40 10.66 0.73 -5.01
N ARG A 41 9.71 0.67 -4.07
CA ARG A 41 9.93 1.00 -2.63
C ARG A 41 8.83 0.37 -1.73
N PRO A 42 8.86 -0.96 -1.48
CA PRO A 42 7.79 -1.64 -0.72
C PRO A 42 7.62 -1.09 0.70
N LEU A 43 8.71 -0.71 1.38
CA LEU A 43 8.66 -0.15 2.73
C LEU A 43 7.85 1.15 2.80
N LEU A 44 8.02 2.06 1.83
CA LEU A 44 7.30 3.33 1.84
C LEU A 44 5.82 3.15 1.53
N PHE A 45 5.49 2.22 0.64
CA PHE A 45 4.10 2.01 0.22
C PHE A 45 3.23 1.47 1.34
N PHE A 46 3.72 0.54 2.16
CA PHE A 46 2.97 0.00 3.29
C PHE A 46 3.30 0.69 4.61
N GLY A 47 4.53 1.16 4.78
CA GLY A 47 4.98 1.78 6.02
C GLY A 47 4.42 3.17 6.23
N LEU A 48 4.32 4.01 5.18
CA LEU A 48 3.74 5.34 5.29
C LEU A 48 2.25 5.31 5.71
N PRO A 49 1.35 4.59 5.01
CA PRO A 49 -0.04 4.50 5.46
C PRO A 49 -0.17 3.80 6.81
N GLY A 50 0.65 2.78 7.10
CA GLY A 50 0.67 2.13 8.41
C GLY A 50 1.02 3.11 9.54
N PHE A 51 2.06 3.92 9.35
CA PHE A 51 2.47 4.95 10.29
C PHE A 51 1.39 6.04 10.47
N VAL A 52 0.77 6.49 9.38
CA VAL A 52 -0.33 7.46 9.45
C VAL A 52 -1.51 6.89 10.24
N LEU A 53 -1.90 5.63 10.01
CA LEU A 53 -2.95 4.95 10.78
C LEU A 53 -2.60 4.89 12.27
N LEU A 54 -1.34 4.59 12.62
CA LEU A 54 -0.89 4.60 14.02
C LEU A 54 -1.00 5.98 14.65
N VAL A 55 -0.53 7.03 13.98
CA VAL A 55 -0.59 8.39 14.50
C VAL A 55 -2.05 8.81 14.73
N ILE A 56 -2.93 8.55 13.77
CA ILE A 56 -4.37 8.85 13.92
C ILE A 56 -4.98 8.04 15.06
N GLY A 57 -4.68 6.73 15.13
CA GLY A 57 -5.15 5.86 16.20
C GLY A 57 -4.70 6.31 17.59
N LEU A 58 -3.44 6.78 17.72
CA LEU A 58 -2.91 7.32 18.96
C LEU A 58 -3.61 8.62 19.37
N ILE A 59 -3.82 9.56 18.44
CA ILE A 59 -4.52 10.82 18.71
C ILE A 59 -5.95 10.54 19.19
N LEU A 60 -6.68 9.67 18.51
CA LEU A 60 -8.03 9.26 18.92
C LEU A 60 -8.02 8.48 20.24
N GLY A 61 -7.00 7.65 20.48
CA GLY A 61 -6.83 6.93 21.74
C GLY A 61 -6.67 7.87 22.93
N LEU A 62 -5.88 8.94 22.78
CA LEU A 62 -5.76 9.99 23.80
C LEU A 62 -7.10 10.67 24.09
N GLN A 63 -7.91 10.92 23.07
CA GLN A 63 -9.26 11.47 23.25
C GLN A 63 -10.19 10.51 24.00
N VAL A 64 -10.11 9.21 23.73
CA VAL A 64 -10.89 8.19 24.46
C VAL A 64 -10.51 8.16 25.93
N VAL A 65 -9.21 8.28 26.25
CA VAL A 65 -8.73 8.33 27.64
C VAL A 65 -9.19 9.60 28.35
N ASP A 66 -9.12 10.77 27.69
CA ASP A 66 -9.64 12.02 28.26
C ASP A 66 -11.15 11.95 28.51
N ALA A 67 -11.92 11.39 27.57
CA ALA A 67 -13.35 11.19 27.74
C ALA A 67 -13.68 10.26 28.93
N TYR A 68 -12.93 9.17 29.08
CA TYR A 68 -13.10 8.26 30.21
C TYR A 68 -12.83 8.96 31.55
N ASN A 69 -11.77 9.77 31.64
CA ASN A 69 -11.43 10.49 32.87
C ASN A 69 -12.48 11.56 33.26
N ARG A 70 -13.19 12.15 32.29
CA ARG A 70 -14.18 13.21 32.54
C ARG A 70 -15.57 12.69 32.87
N PHE A 71 -15.99 11.65 32.17
CA PHE A 71 -17.36 11.16 32.22
C PHE A 71 -17.49 9.82 32.96
N GLU A 72 -16.36 9.24 33.41
CA GLU A 72 -16.26 7.88 34.00
C GLU A 72 -16.87 6.78 33.13
N ALA A 73 -17.12 7.08 31.86
CA ALA A 73 -17.78 6.23 30.89
C ALA A 73 -16.88 6.04 29.67
N LEU A 74 -16.68 4.79 29.28
CA LEU A 74 -15.84 4.46 28.13
C LEU A 74 -16.62 4.71 26.84
N ALA A 75 -16.06 5.51 25.92
CA ALA A 75 -16.59 5.68 24.57
C ALA A 75 -16.31 4.43 23.72
N VAL A 76 -17.05 3.35 23.96
CA VAL A 76 -16.81 2.00 23.39
C VAL A 76 -16.67 2.02 21.85
N GLY A 77 -17.54 2.75 21.15
CA GLY A 77 -17.48 2.83 19.68
C GLY A 77 -16.16 3.41 19.18
N THR A 78 -15.74 4.56 19.73
CA THR A 78 -14.47 5.19 19.37
C THR A 78 -13.28 4.36 19.83
N ALA A 79 -13.37 3.69 20.99
CA ALA A 79 -12.32 2.78 21.47
C ALA A 79 -12.09 1.61 20.51
N LEU A 80 -13.15 1.01 19.95
CA LEU A 80 -13.02 -0.05 18.95
C LEU A 80 -12.37 0.45 17.66
N ILE A 81 -12.73 1.65 17.20
CA ILE A 81 -12.11 2.28 16.03
C ILE A 81 -10.60 2.49 16.28
N VAL A 82 -10.22 2.99 17.45
CA VAL A 82 -8.82 3.14 17.86
C VAL A 82 -8.07 1.81 17.76
N VAL A 83 -8.64 0.73 18.31
CA VAL A 83 -8.02 -0.61 18.25
C VAL A 83 -7.84 -1.08 16.81
N ILE A 84 -8.85 -0.91 15.94
CA ILE A 84 -8.76 -1.28 14.52
C ILE A 84 -7.67 -0.48 13.81
N LEU A 85 -7.60 0.83 14.05
CA LEU A 85 -6.58 1.70 13.45
C LEU A 85 -5.17 1.32 13.91
N LEU A 86 -4.98 1.05 15.20
CA LEU A 86 -3.69 0.65 15.74
C LEU A 86 -3.25 -0.71 15.22
N LEU A 87 -4.12 -1.73 15.27
CA LEU A 87 -3.81 -3.06 14.75
C LEU A 87 -3.56 -3.04 13.24
N GLY A 88 -4.40 -2.33 12.49
CA GLY A 88 -4.22 -2.14 11.05
C GLY A 88 -2.89 -1.45 10.72
N GLY A 89 -2.56 -0.37 11.45
CA GLY A 89 -1.29 0.35 11.28
C GLY A 89 -0.06 -0.54 11.54
N VAL A 90 -0.10 -1.34 12.60
CA VAL A 90 0.95 -2.32 12.93
C VAL A 90 1.10 -3.37 11.82
N PHE A 91 0.00 -3.94 11.31
CA PHE A 91 0.07 -4.92 10.21
C PHE A 91 0.63 -4.34 8.92
N PHE A 92 0.28 -3.10 8.58
CA PHE A 92 0.84 -2.41 7.42
C PHE A 92 2.34 -2.17 7.59
N LEU A 93 2.80 -1.74 8.76
CA LEU A 93 4.23 -1.58 9.05
C LEU A 93 4.98 -2.90 8.91
N PHE A 94 4.50 -3.98 9.54
CA PHE A 94 5.13 -5.30 9.43
C PHE A 94 5.17 -5.78 7.99
N THR A 95 4.09 -5.61 7.23
CA THR A 95 4.05 -5.97 5.81
C THR A 95 5.10 -5.20 5.01
N GLY A 96 5.24 -3.89 5.25
CA GLY A 96 6.27 -3.06 4.62
C GLY A 96 7.69 -3.54 4.94
N ILE A 97 7.95 -3.89 6.19
CA ILE A 97 9.24 -4.42 6.65
C ILE A 97 9.53 -5.78 5.99
N ILE A 98 8.57 -6.70 6.01
CA ILE A 98 8.72 -8.04 5.42
C ILE A 98 9.03 -7.94 3.93
N LEU A 99 8.25 -7.15 3.18
CA LEU A 99 8.48 -6.97 1.74
C LEU A 99 9.83 -6.31 1.44
N HIS A 100 10.29 -5.40 2.30
CA HIS A 100 11.61 -4.80 2.16
C HIS A 100 12.72 -5.84 2.39
N ALA A 101 12.61 -6.65 3.44
CA ALA A 101 13.56 -7.71 3.74
C ALA A 101 13.61 -8.76 2.62
N LEU A 102 12.46 -9.17 2.09
CA LEU A 102 12.37 -10.10 0.96
C LEU A 102 13.04 -9.56 -0.30
N ARG A 103 12.90 -8.25 -0.56
CA ARG A 103 13.58 -7.62 -1.69
C ARG A 103 15.10 -7.68 -1.53
N ILE A 104 15.62 -7.34 -0.35
CA ILE A 104 17.06 -7.39 -0.06
C ILE A 104 17.59 -8.83 -0.27
N LEU A 105 16.89 -9.82 0.28
CA LEU A 105 17.24 -11.23 0.12
C LEU A 105 17.26 -11.66 -1.35
N MET A 106 16.27 -11.23 -2.13
CA MET A 106 16.18 -11.56 -3.56
C MET A 106 17.33 -10.94 -4.36
N ASP A 107 17.71 -9.70 -4.03
CA ASP A 107 18.82 -9.00 -4.67
C ASP A 107 20.17 -9.69 -4.32
N GLU A 108 20.33 -10.17 -3.09
CA GLU A 108 21.50 -10.95 -2.66
C GLU A 108 21.60 -12.32 -3.35
N ILE A 109 20.49 -13.06 -3.44
CA ILE A 109 20.44 -14.37 -4.12
C ILE A 109 20.85 -14.23 -5.59
N LYS A 110 20.35 -13.21 -6.28
CA LYS A 110 20.73 -12.95 -7.69
C LYS A 110 22.21 -12.63 -7.83
N ALA A 111 22.76 -11.80 -6.95
CA ALA A 111 24.17 -11.45 -6.97
C ALA A 111 25.09 -12.67 -6.74
N ASN A 112 24.64 -13.67 -5.98
CA ASN A 112 25.38 -14.92 -5.76
C ASN A 112 25.28 -15.91 -6.94
N LEU A 113 24.17 -15.89 -7.70
CA LEU A 113 24.00 -16.73 -8.88
C LEU A 113 24.78 -16.24 -10.11
N GLU A 114 25.10 -14.94 -10.15
CA GLU A 114 25.87 -14.32 -11.24
C GLU A 114 27.39 -14.36 -11.01
N ARG A 115 27.87 -14.91 -9.88
CA ARG A 115 29.29 -15.18 -9.61
C ARG A 115 29.66 -16.62 -9.93
#